data_AF-A0A7S2DXA3-F1
#
_entry.id   AF-A0A7S2DXA3-F1
#
_cell.length_a   1.000
_cell.length_b   1.000
_cell.length_c   1.000
_cell.angle_alpha   90.00
_cell.angle_beta   90.00
_cell.angle_gamma   90.00
#
_symmetry.space_group_name_H-M   'P 1'
#
loop_
_entity.id
_entity.type
_entity.pdbx_description
1 polymer ?
#
loop_
_entity_poly.entity_id
_entity_poly.type
_entity_poly.pdbx_seq_one_letter_code
_entity_poly.pdbx_strand_id
1 'polypeptide(L)'
;MKAFSYNPLYLAKPECLQQPGGPGCGNIFNDDVSAEWGLNMWSEAGRGDIKTMATMGANAVRLYGNDPRFSKRKFLDELLKNNMKAITGLSNYPFAHEDAPQGCIWMSKYDCFQNATDSYYQILTTGEFAKNGYYHNSVEVVSIMNEPDINAWNPGAFKSQNNYIKAMVSGFDGILSAEKKAGVKPWKNGK
;
A
#
# COMPACT_ATOMS: atom_id res chain seq x y z
N MET A 1 -1.65 16.85 -8.32
CA MET A 1 -0.64 15.76 -8.30
C MET A 1 -0.55 15.17 -9.70
N LYS A 2 0.66 14.88 -10.21
CA LYS A 2 0.88 14.18 -11.48
C LYS A 2 1.54 12.84 -11.11
N ALA A 3 0.84 11.74 -11.31
CA ALA A 3 1.26 10.45 -10.76
C ALA A 3 1.24 9.33 -11.80
N PHE A 4 2.16 8.38 -11.65
CA PHE A 4 2.14 7.08 -12.31
C PHE A 4 1.73 6.00 -11.32
N SER A 5 1.05 4.95 -11.83
CA SER A 5 0.91 3.69 -11.10
C SER A 5 2.12 2.81 -11.44
N TYR A 6 2.70 2.19 -10.43
CA TYR A 6 3.95 1.44 -10.56
C TYR A 6 3.76 0.00 -10.09
N ASN A 7 4.10 -0.97 -10.93
CA ASN A 7 3.96 -2.42 -10.67
C ASN A 7 5.12 -3.18 -11.36
N PRO A 8 5.45 -4.43 -10.99
CA PRO A 8 6.61 -5.11 -11.53
C PRO A 8 6.38 -5.50 -12.99
N LEU A 9 7.40 -5.31 -13.82
CA LEU A 9 7.43 -5.78 -15.21
C LEU A 9 8.34 -6.99 -15.42
N TYR A 10 8.94 -7.55 -14.35
CA TYR A 10 9.85 -8.69 -14.50
C TYR A 10 9.08 -9.97 -14.66
N LEU A 11 8.99 -10.40 -15.92
CA LEU A 11 8.60 -11.75 -16.27
C LEU A 11 9.66 -12.74 -15.79
N ALA A 12 9.25 -13.75 -15.03
CA ALA A 12 10.12 -14.83 -14.61
C ALA A 12 10.68 -15.65 -15.79
N LYS A 13 9.89 -15.73 -16.87
CA LYS A 13 10.18 -16.51 -18.07
C LYS A 13 9.62 -15.82 -19.32
N PRO A 14 10.20 -16.02 -20.52
CA PRO A 14 9.69 -15.45 -21.77
C PRO A 14 8.24 -15.85 -22.08
N GLU A 15 7.82 -17.07 -21.71
CA GLU A 15 6.44 -17.54 -21.91
C GLU A 15 5.40 -16.63 -21.23
N CYS A 16 5.79 -15.91 -20.19
CA CYS A 16 4.92 -14.99 -19.46
C CYS A 16 4.58 -13.71 -20.23
N LEU A 17 5.16 -13.46 -21.40
CA LEU A 17 4.73 -12.39 -22.31
C LEU A 17 3.31 -12.60 -22.81
N GLN A 18 2.86 -13.87 -22.87
CA GLN A 18 1.51 -14.23 -23.31
C GLN A 18 0.50 -14.25 -22.16
N GLN A 19 0.97 -14.22 -20.91
CA GLN A 19 0.16 -14.18 -19.69
C GLN A 19 0.80 -13.25 -18.64
N PRO A 20 0.93 -11.94 -18.94
CA PRO A 20 1.53 -11.00 -17.99
C PRO A 20 0.72 -10.97 -16.69
N GLY A 21 1.38 -11.19 -15.56
CA GLY A 21 0.75 -11.25 -14.24
C GLY A 21 0.24 -12.64 -13.81
N GLY A 22 0.45 -13.69 -14.60
CA GLY A 22 0.10 -15.07 -14.21
C GLY A 22 0.88 -15.56 -12.97
N PRO A 23 0.34 -16.53 -12.20
CA PRO A 23 1.06 -17.13 -11.07
C PRO A 23 2.42 -17.69 -11.51
N GLY A 24 3.50 -17.33 -10.78
CA GLY A 24 4.87 -17.77 -11.12
C GLY A 24 5.51 -17.03 -12.29
N CYS A 25 4.83 -16.03 -12.86
CA CYS A 25 5.39 -15.16 -13.91
C CYS A 25 6.09 -13.92 -13.37
N GLY A 26 6.18 -13.72 -12.06
CA GLY A 26 7.01 -12.68 -11.43
C GLY A 26 8.35 -13.24 -10.94
N ASN A 27 9.45 -12.52 -11.16
CA ASN A 27 10.74 -12.79 -10.47
C ASN A 27 10.79 -12.23 -9.04
N ILE A 28 9.69 -11.68 -8.55
CA ILE A 28 9.55 -11.18 -7.19
C ILE A 28 8.49 -11.98 -6.46
N PHE A 29 8.71 -12.21 -5.16
CA PHE A 29 7.95 -13.19 -4.39
C PHE A 29 6.56 -12.70 -3.95
N ASN A 30 6.28 -11.41 -4.08
CA ASN A 30 4.97 -10.79 -3.89
C ASN A 30 4.86 -9.53 -4.78
N ASP A 31 3.70 -8.87 -4.74
CA ASP A 31 3.39 -7.65 -5.49
C ASP A 31 4.01 -6.37 -4.89
N ASP A 32 4.73 -6.47 -3.78
CA ASP A 32 5.29 -5.31 -3.07
C ASP A 32 6.64 -4.89 -3.65
N VAL A 33 6.58 -4.16 -4.76
CA VAL A 33 7.75 -3.63 -5.48
C VAL A 33 8.50 -2.53 -4.75
N SER A 34 7.92 -1.97 -3.68
CA SER A 34 8.54 -0.90 -2.91
C SER A 34 9.56 -1.39 -1.89
N ALA A 35 9.62 -2.71 -1.66
CA ALA A 35 10.64 -3.31 -0.81
C ALA A 35 12.00 -3.49 -1.54
N GLU A 36 13.01 -3.92 -0.78
CA GLU A 36 14.40 -3.91 -1.24
C GLU A 36 14.70 -4.82 -2.45
N TRP A 37 13.94 -5.90 -2.66
CA TRP A 37 14.12 -6.72 -3.87
C TRP A 37 13.76 -5.96 -5.15
N GLY A 38 12.93 -4.91 -5.05
CA GLY A 38 12.63 -4.00 -6.16
C GLY A 38 13.72 -2.95 -6.42
N LEU A 39 14.80 -2.89 -5.63
CA LEU A 39 15.78 -1.79 -5.67
C LEU A 39 16.40 -1.55 -7.06
N ASN A 40 16.70 -2.62 -7.79
CA ASN A 40 17.23 -2.52 -9.16
C ASN A 40 16.23 -1.94 -10.17
N MET A 41 14.96 -1.80 -9.79
CA MET A 41 13.93 -1.18 -10.63
C MET A 41 13.86 0.32 -10.36
N TRP A 42 13.58 0.66 -9.11
CA TRP A 42 13.19 2.03 -8.76
C TRP A 42 14.37 2.94 -8.45
N SER A 43 15.52 2.40 -8.00
CA SER A 43 16.68 3.21 -7.62
C SER A 43 17.58 3.55 -8.81
N GLU A 44 18.32 4.66 -8.69
CA GLU A 44 19.37 5.05 -9.65
C GLU A 44 20.54 4.06 -9.78
N ALA A 45 20.71 3.11 -8.85
CA ALA A 45 21.71 2.05 -8.99
C ALA A 45 21.31 1.00 -10.05
N GLY A 46 20.03 0.97 -10.44
CA GLY A 46 19.48 0.09 -11.47
C GLY A 46 18.80 0.89 -12.58
N ARG A 47 17.54 0.57 -12.88
CA ARG A 47 16.79 1.19 -13.98
C ARG A 47 16.40 2.66 -13.71
N GLY A 48 16.36 3.08 -12.44
CA GLY A 48 16.11 4.47 -12.06
C GLY A 48 14.68 4.94 -12.31
N ASP A 49 13.67 4.07 -12.16
CA ASP A 49 12.29 4.41 -12.53
C ASP A 49 11.76 5.65 -11.82
N ILE A 50 12.10 5.84 -10.54
CA ILE A 50 11.68 7.03 -9.78
C ILE A 50 12.20 8.30 -10.46
N LYS A 51 13.49 8.34 -10.80
CA LYS A 51 14.10 9.48 -11.49
C LYS A 51 13.50 9.68 -12.88
N THR A 52 13.24 8.61 -13.62
CA THR A 52 12.60 8.68 -14.94
C THR A 52 11.19 9.27 -14.82
N MET A 53 10.38 8.78 -13.88
CA MET A 53 9.05 9.33 -13.60
C MET A 53 9.11 10.82 -13.25
N ALA A 54 10.03 11.21 -12.37
CA ALA A 54 10.26 12.61 -12.00
C ALA A 54 10.65 13.47 -13.22
N THR A 55 11.54 12.96 -14.08
CA THR A 55 11.98 13.62 -15.32
C THR A 55 10.82 13.81 -16.31
N MET A 56 9.88 12.86 -16.35
CA MET A 56 8.63 12.98 -17.12
C MET A 56 7.63 13.97 -16.50
N GLY A 57 7.96 14.59 -15.37
CA GLY A 57 7.15 15.60 -14.70
C GLY A 57 6.16 15.04 -13.68
N ALA A 58 6.25 13.76 -13.30
CA ALA A 58 5.52 13.24 -12.17
C ALA A 58 6.07 13.80 -10.86
N ASN A 59 5.20 13.96 -9.86
CA ASN A 59 5.57 14.37 -8.52
C ASN A 59 5.05 13.42 -7.43
N ALA A 60 4.41 12.34 -7.83
CA ALA A 60 4.02 11.26 -6.93
C ALA A 60 3.95 9.91 -7.63
N VAL A 61 3.95 8.85 -6.84
CA VAL A 61 3.67 7.48 -7.27
C VAL A 61 2.58 6.89 -6.37
N ARG A 62 1.61 6.18 -6.96
CA ARG A 62 0.67 5.34 -6.21
C ARG A 62 1.24 3.94 -6.08
N LEU A 63 1.40 3.47 -4.84
CA LEU A 63 1.88 2.13 -4.54
C LEU A 63 0.70 1.17 -4.41
N TYR A 64 0.81 0.06 -5.12
CA TYR A 64 0.01 -1.14 -4.92
C TYR A 64 0.95 -2.23 -4.37
N GLY A 65 0.44 -3.11 -3.53
CA GLY A 65 1.27 -3.99 -2.72
C GLY A 65 1.98 -3.20 -1.61
N ASN A 66 1.63 -3.48 -0.36
CA ASN A 66 2.27 -2.85 0.80
C ASN A 66 2.34 -3.88 1.91
N ASP A 67 3.27 -4.82 1.77
CA ASP A 67 3.48 -5.87 2.74
C ASP A 67 4.13 -5.26 3.99
N PRO A 68 3.41 -5.20 5.12
CA PRO A 68 3.89 -4.50 6.31
C PRO A 68 5.12 -5.15 6.95
N ARG A 69 5.48 -6.38 6.55
CA ARG A 69 6.61 -7.13 7.08
C ARG A 69 7.97 -6.61 6.60
N PHE A 70 7.99 -5.77 5.56
CA PHE A 70 9.22 -5.34 4.91
C PHE A 70 9.35 -3.82 4.90
N SER A 71 10.52 -3.31 5.27
CA SER A 71 10.79 -1.87 5.29
C SER A 71 10.71 -1.26 3.89
N LYS A 72 10.05 -0.09 3.81
CA LYS A 72 9.97 0.74 2.60
C LYS A 72 10.88 1.95 2.66
N ARG A 73 11.73 2.03 3.68
CA ARG A 73 12.52 3.23 3.99
C ARG A 73 13.37 3.68 2.80
N LYS A 74 14.14 2.76 2.21
CA LYS A 74 15.02 3.07 1.07
C LYS A 74 14.24 3.57 -0.16
N PHE A 75 13.07 3.00 -0.41
CA PHE A 75 12.19 3.45 -1.49
C PHE A 75 11.66 4.86 -1.23
N LEU A 76 11.20 5.11 0.00
CA LEU A 76 10.71 6.42 0.43
C LEU A 76 11.82 7.49 0.42
N ASP A 77 13.06 7.13 0.77
CA ASP A 77 14.25 7.98 0.67
C ASP A 77 14.57 8.33 -0.80
N GLU A 78 14.48 7.35 -1.72
CA GLU A 78 14.70 7.58 -3.16
C GLU A 78 13.62 8.47 -3.78
N LEU A 79 12.35 8.32 -3.36
CA LEU A 79 11.28 9.26 -3.72
C LEU A 79 11.61 10.68 -3.26
N LEU A 80 12.00 10.83 -1.99
CA LEU A 80 12.32 12.14 -1.41
C LEU A 80 13.48 12.81 -2.17
N LYS A 81 14.54 12.04 -2.48
CA LYS A 81 15.69 12.51 -3.28
C LYS A 81 15.28 13.05 -4.66
N ASN A 82 14.23 12.49 -5.25
CA ASN A 82 13.71 12.89 -6.57
C ASN A 82 12.52 13.87 -6.49
N ASN A 83 12.26 14.48 -5.31
CA ASN A 83 11.12 15.36 -5.07
C ASN A 83 9.75 14.72 -5.40
N MET A 84 9.65 13.41 -5.22
CA MET A 84 8.42 12.65 -5.41
C MET A 84 7.77 12.28 -4.07
N LYS A 85 6.45 12.12 -4.13
CA LYS A 85 5.61 11.70 -3.01
C LYS A 85 5.03 10.30 -3.23
N ALA A 86 4.62 9.64 -2.15
CA ALA A 86 3.95 8.37 -2.14
C ALA A 86 2.47 8.58 -1.79
N ILE A 87 1.60 8.05 -2.64
CA ILE A 87 0.25 7.67 -2.28
C ILE A 87 0.31 6.18 -1.94
N THR A 88 0.25 5.87 -0.66
CA THR A 88 0.23 4.48 -0.17
C THR A 88 -1.18 4.12 0.29
N GLY A 89 -1.41 2.88 0.65
CA GLY A 89 -2.61 2.48 1.36
C GLY A 89 -2.37 1.23 2.19
N LEU A 90 -3.42 0.80 2.88
CA LEU A 90 -3.49 -0.58 3.31
C LEU A 90 -3.73 -1.44 2.06
N SER A 91 -3.15 -2.63 2.03
CA SER A 91 -3.61 -3.65 1.08
C SER A 91 -5.08 -3.97 1.35
N ASN A 92 -5.75 -4.64 0.42
CA ASN A 92 -7.12 -5.12 0.68
C ASN A 92 -7.15 -6.24 1.74
N TYR A 93 -6.02 -6.88 2.02
CA TYR A 93 -5.85 -8.00 2.95
C TYR A 93 -6.57 -7.84 4.32
N PRO A 94 -6.43 -6.73 5.08
CA PRO A 94 -7.18 -6.52 6.32
C PRO A 94 -8.70 -6.49 6.14
N PHE A 95 -9.18 -6.15 4.95
CA PHE A 95 -10.61 -5.97 4.64
C PHE A 95 -11.23 -7.20 3.98
N ALA A 96 -10.68 -7.60 2.83
CA ALA A 96 -11.11 -8.72 2.01
C ALA A 96 -9.89 -9.50 1.54
N HIS A 97 -9.96 -10.82 1.63
CA HIS A 97 -9.03 -11.71 0.96
C HIS A 97 -9.69 -12.30 -0.28
N GLU A 98 -9.03 -12.23 -1.44
CA GLU A 98 -9.60 -12.75 -2.70
C GLU A 98 -9.76 -14.28 -2.66
N ASP A 99 -8.85 -14.99 -1.97
CA ASP A 99 -8.81 -16.46 -1.97
C ASP A 99 -9.47 -17.16 -0.75
N ALA A 100 -10.08 -16.43 0.19
CA ALA A 100 -10.68 -17.04 1.38
C ALA A 100 -11.65 -16.09 2.09
N PRO A 101 -12.60 -16.56 2.93
CA PRO A 101 -13.40 -15.70 3.81
C PRO A 101 -12.57 -15.15 4.99
N GLN A 102 -11.39 -14.61 4.69
CA GLN A 102 -10.50 -13.94 5.62
C GLN A 102 -10.65 -12.41 5.46
N GLY A 103 -10.28 -11.66 6.49
CA GLY A 103 -10.51 -10.22 6.57
C GLY A 103 -11.77 -9.85 7.34
N CYS A 104 -11.83 -8.61 7.80
CA CYS A 104 -12.90 -8.15 8.69
C CYS A 104 -14.31 -8.17 8.08
N ILE A 105 -14.42 -8.05 6.75
CA ILE A 105 -15.70 -8.09 6.03
C ILE A 105 -16.42 -9.41 6.32
N TRP A 106 -15.68 -10.51 6.34
CA TRP A 106 -16.21 -11.85 6.55
C TRP A 106 -16.14 -12.31 8.01
N MET A 107 -15.00 -12.09 8.67
CA MET A 107 -14.72 -12.65 10.00
C MET A 107 -15.32 -11.82 11.15
N SER A 108 -15.47 -10.51 10.94
CA SER A 108 -15.80 -9.56 12.00
C SER A 108 -17.09 -8.79 11.72
N LYS A 109 -17.93 -9.30 10.79
CA LYS A 109 -19.19 -8.65 10.39
C LYS A 109 -18.98 -7.16 10.09
N TYR A 110 -18.01 -6.89 9.20
CA TYR A 110 -17.68 -5.55 8.72
C TYR A 110 -17.09 -4.61 9.79
N ASP A 111 -16.71 -5.13 10.95
CA ASP A 111 -15.91 -4.38 11.93
C ASP A 111 -14.41 -4.60 11.64
N CYS A 112 -13.81 -3.60 11.03
CA CYS A 112 -12.44 -3.61 10.51
C CYS A 112 -11.43 -2.93 11.43
N PHE A 113 -11.86 -2.50 12.62
CA PHE A 113 -11.01 -1.74 13.54
C PHE A 113 -9.72 -2.48 13.88
N GLN A 114 -9.81 -3.72 14.35
CA GLN A 114 -8.64 -4.46 14.83
C GLN A 114 -7.73 -4.93 13.69
N ASN A 115 -8.28 -5.29 12.53
CA ASN A 115 -7.50 -5.67 11.37
C ASN A 115 -6.72 -4.47 10.79
N ALA A 116 -7.36 -3.29 10.71
CA ALA A 116 -6.75 -2.07 10.20
C ALA A 116 -5.68 -1.50 11.16
N THR A 117 -6.03 -1.19 12.43
CA THR A 117 -5.36 -1.82 13.58
C THR A 117 -3.92 -2.28 13.41
N ASP A 118 -3.81 -3.60 13.46
CA ASP A 118 -2.54 -4.30 13.50
C ASP A 118 -1.77 -4.17 12.19
N SER A 119 -2.47 -4.19 11.04
CA SER A 119 -1.84 -4.04 9.73
C SER A 119 -1.15 -2.68 9.59
N TYR A 120 -1.85 -1.59 9.92
CA TYR A 120 -1.31 -0.24 9.77
C TYR A 120 -0.25 0.06 10.82
N TYR A 121 -0.40 -0.45 12.05
CA TYR A 121 0.66 -0.36 13.05
C TYR A 121 1.96 -0.99 12.56
N GLN A 122 1.87 -2.13 11.88
CA GLN A 122 3.04 -2.79 11.30
C GLN A 122 3.61 -2.03 10.09
N ILE A 123 2.77 -1.41 9.24
CA ILE A 123 3.22 -0.48 8.18
C ILE A 123 4.04 0.68 8.78
N LEU A 124 3.55 1.30 9.85
CA LEU A 124 4.22 2.42 10.50
C LEU A 124 5.56 2.02 11.13
N THR A 125 5.65 0.82 11.70
CA THR A 125 6.80 0.34 12.47
C THR A 125 7.76 -0.50 11.63
N THR A 126 7.44 -1.76 11.35
CA THR A 126 8.28 -2.66 10.54
C THR A 126 8.40 -2.21 9.08
N GLY A 127 7.32 -1.67 8.51
CA GLY A 127 7.34 -1.05 7.18
C GLY A 127 8.12 0.27 7.12
N GLU A 128 8.48 0.83 8.28
CA GLU A 128 9.24 2.08 8.45
C GLU A 128 8.65 3.31 7.74
N PHE A 129 7.32 3.35 7.59
CA PHE A 129 6.62 4.55 7.11
C PHE A 129 6.71 5.71 8.11
N ALA A 130 6.97 5.43 9.38
CA ALA A 130 7.20 6.44 10.41
C ALA A 130 8.46 6.14 11.23
N LYS A 131 9.12 7.22 11.68
CA LYS A 131 10.27 7.14 12.59
C LYS A 131 10.27 8.34 13.52
N ASN A 132 10.62 8.13 14.78
CA ASN A 132 10.68 9.17 15.81
C ASN A 132 9.37 9.96 15.99
N GLY A 133 8.22 9.28 15.78
CA GLY A 133 6.89 9.87 15.89
C GLY A 133 6.45 10.73 14.71
N TYR A 134 7.13 10.64 13.56
CA TYR A 134 6.76 11.35 12.33
C TYR A 134 6.73 10.40 11.14
N TYR A 135 5.79 10.63 10.22
CA TYR A 135 5.80 10.00 8.91
C TYR A 135 7.08 10.33 8.14
N HIS A 136 7.44 9.46 7.20
CA HIS A 136 8.44 9.78 6.18
C HIS A 136 7.96 10.97 5.35
N ASN A 137 8.84 11.94 5.06
CA ASN A 137 8.48 13.17 4.34
C ASN A 137 7.97 12.95 2.90
N SER A 138 8.17 11.75 2.34
CA SER A 138 7.62 11.38 1.04
C SER A 138 6.23 10.76 1.13
N VAL A 139 5.73 10.35 2.30
CA VAL A 139 4.33 9.88 2.45
C VAL A 139 3.41 11.11 2.43
N GLU A 140 2.50 11.15 1.45
CA GLU A 140 1.58 12.29 1.26
C GLU A 140 0.12 11.89 1.51
N VAL A 141 -0.26 10.72 1.03
CA VAL A 141 -1.63 10.22 1.13
C VAL A 141 -1.61 8.76 1.56
N VAL A 142 -2.52 8.42 2.47
CA VAL A 142 -2.79 7.06 2.91
C VAL A 142 -4.23 6.72 2.51
N SER A 143 -4.36 5.81 1.56
CA SER A 143 -5.64 5.25 1.12
C SER A 143 -6.08 4.15 2.09
N ILE A 144 -7.31 4.25 2.59
CA ILE A 144 -7.85 3.32 3.59
C ILE A 144 -8.07 1.94 2.97
N MET A 145 -8.65 1.88 1.77
CA MET A 145 -8.99 0.66 1.07
C MET A 145 -8.85 0.88 -0.44
N ASN A 146 -8.33 -0.12 -1.15
CA ASN A 146 -8.30 -0.09 -2.60
C ASN A 146 -9.65 -0.50 -3.18
N GLU A 147 -10.22 0.34 -4.03
CA GLU A 147 -11.43 0.06 -4.82
C GLU A 147 -12.55 -0.56 -3.96
N PRO A 148 -13.01 0.15 -2.92
CA PRO A 148 -13.96 -0.43 -1.97
C PRO A 148 -15.30 -0.78 -2.64
N ASP A 149 -15.60 -0.20 -3.79
CA ASP A 149 -16.74 -0.52 -4.65
C ASP A 149 -16.59 -1.85 -5.40
N ILE A 150 -15.38 -2.26 -5.80
CA ILE A 150 -15.16 -3.56 -6.46
C ILE A 150 -15.51 -4.71 -5.53
N ASN A 151 -15.31 -4.51 -4.23
CA ASN A 151 -15.71 -5.47 -3.21
C ASN A 151 -17.24 -5.62 -3.12
N ALA A 152 -18.04 -4.68 -3.62
CA ALA A 152 -19.48 -4.88 -3.74
C ALA A 152 -19.86 -5.90 -4.82
N TRP A 153 -18.96 -6.19 -5.78
CA TRP A 153 -19.16 -7.20 -6.81
C TRP A 153 -18.87 -8.61 -6.31
N ASN A 154 -18.11 -8.73 -5.22
CA ASN A 154 -17.87 -10.01 -4.56
C ASN A 154 -19.14 -10.48 -3.84
N PRO A 155 -19.76 -11.61 -4.26
CA PRO A 155 -21.03 -12.06 -3.70
C PRO A 155 -20.97 -12.21 -2.18
N GLY A 156 -21.73 -11.37 -1.47
CA GLY A 156 -21.85 -11.39 0.00
C GLY A 156 -20.91 -10.45 0.76
N ALA A 157 -19.93 -9.81 0.08
CA ALA A 157 -18.95 -8.95 0.73
C ALA A 157 -19.59 -7.65 1.25
N PHE A 158 -20.53 -7.04 0.53
CA PHE A 158 -21.34 -5.96 1.10
C PHE A 158 -22.83 -6.25 0.90
N LYS A 159 -23.45 -6.83 1.94
CA LYS A 159 -24.90 -7.14 1.93
C LYS A 159 -25.80 -5.90 2.03
N SER A 160 -25.25 -4.74 2.41
CA SER A 160 -25.97 -3.48 2.52
C SER A 160 -25.00 -2.29 2.52
N GLN A 161 -25.51 -1.09 2.24
CA GLN A 161 -24.75 0.17 2.37
C GLN A 161 -24.24 0.39 3.80
N ASN A 162 -25.00 -0.02 4.81
CA ASN A 162 -24.57 0.09 6.21
C ASN A 162 -23.33 -0.77 6.50
N ASN A 163 -23.22 -1.95 5.88
CA ASN A 163 -22.05 -2.82 6.04
C ASN A 163 -20.80 -2.20 5.39
N TYR A 164 -20.96 -1.60 4.20
CA TYR A 164 -19.90 -0.83 3.54
C TYR A 164 -19.43 0.33 4.42
N ILE A 165 -20.35 1.16 4.91
CA ILE A 165 -20.02 2.30 5.78
C ILE A 165 -19.32 1.82 7.04
N LYS A 166 -19.83 0.76 7.68
CA LYS A 166 -19.22 0.19 8.88
C LYS A 166 -17.77 -0.25 8.64
N ALA A 167 -17.49 -0.95 7.54
CA ALA A 167 -16.14 -1.39 7.20
C ALA A 167 -15.18 -0.20 6.99
N MET A 168 -15.63 0.82 6.25
CA MET A 168 -14.82 2.02 5.98
C MET A 168 -14.54 2.84 7.24
N VAL A 169 -15.56 3.11 8.06
CA VAL A 169 -15.43 3.92 9.28
C VAL A 169 -14.60 3.19 10.33
N SER A 170 -14.88 1.91 10.59
CA SER A 170 -14.08 1.13 11.54
C SER A 170 -12.63 0.94 11.08
N GLY A 171 -12.40 0.76 9.77
CA GLY A 171 -11.05 0.73 9.20
C GLY A 171 -10.30 2.05 9.40
N PHE A 172 -10.97 3.18 9.17
CA PHE A 172 -10.40 4.51 9.43
C PHE A 172 -10.05 4.71 10.90
N ASP A 173 -10.96 4.37 11.81
CA ASP A 173 -10.70 4.44 13.26
C ASP A 173 -9.51 3.55 13.67
N GLY A 174 -9.37 2.39 13.01
CA GLY A 174 -8.24 1.50 13.22
C GLY A 174 -6.91 2.12 12.79
N ILE A 175 -6.88 2.84 11.67
CA ILE A 175 -5.69 3.59 11.22
C ILE A 175 -5.29 4.65 12.25
N LEU A 176 -6.24 5.44 12.75
CA LEU A 176 -5.99 6.45 13.78
C LEU A 176 -5.52 5.82 15.10
N SER A 177 -6.09 4.67 15.46
CA SER A 177 -5.65 3.88 16.63
C SER A 177 -4.20 3.40 16.46
N ALA A 178 -3.84 2.94 15.27
CA ALA A 178 -2.48 2.50 14.94
C ALA A 178 -1.47 3.65 15.02
N GLU A 179 -1.80 4.84 14.51
CA GLU A 179 -0.96 6.05 14.65
C GLU A 179 -0.70 6.36 16.13
N LYS A 180 -1.77 6.38 16.94
CA LYS A 180 -1.67 6.61 18.39
C LYS A 180 -0.79 5.55 19.06
N LYS A 181 -1.00 4.27 18.74
CA LYS A 181 -0.22 3.13 19.26
C LYS A 181 1.26 3.22 18.86
N ALA A 182 1.56 3.70 17.66
CA ALA A 182 2.92 3.90 17.17
C ALA A 182 3.57 5.22 17.65
N GLY A 183 2.85 6.05 18.42
CA GLY A 183 3.34 7.35 18.86
C GLY A 183 3.55 8.34 17.72
N VAL A 184 2.87 8.12 16.58
CA VAL A 184 2.88 9.06 15.46
C VAL A 184 2.10 10.30 15.88
N LYS A 185 2.75 11.45 15.77
CA LYS A 185 2.12 12.72 16.10
C LYS A 185 1.06 13.03 15.05
N PRO A 186 -0.09 13.60 15.45
CA PRO A 186 -1.07 14.10 14.50
C PRO A 186 -0.38 15.00 13.48
N TRP A 187 -0.76 14.88 12.22
CA TRP A 187 -0.20 15.71 11.16
C TRP A 187 -0.48 17.19 11.47
N LYS A 188 0.51 17.89 12.04
CA LYS A 188 0.41 19.33 12.26
C LYS A 188 0.68 20.00 10.91
N ASN A 189 -0.39 20.47 10.28
CA ASN A 189 -0.38 21.42 9.16
C ASN A 189 -0.10 20.90 7.74
N GLY A 190 -0.39 19.62 7.42
CA GLY A 190 -0.49 19.16 6.02
C GLY A 190 0.71 19.53 5.14
N LYS A 191 1.93 19.40 5.67
CA LYS A 191 3.19 19.56 4.96
C LYS A 191 4.14 18.43 5.32
#